data_AF-A0A3D5EVF4-F1
#
_entry.id   AF-A0A3D5EVF4-F1
#
_cell.length_a   1.000
_cell.length_b   1.000
_cell.length_c   1.000
_cell.angle_alpha   90.00
_cell.angle_beta   90.00
_cell.angle_gamma   90.00
#
_symmetry.space_group_name_H-M   'P 1'
#
loop_
_entity.id
_entity.type
_entity.pdbx_description
1 polymer ?
#
loop_
_entity_poly.entity_id
_entity_poly.type
_entity_poly.pdbx_seq_one_letter_code
_entity_poly.pdbx_strand_id
1 'polypeptide(L)' 'QVGDHIKLYTPKLRNDITLLLSSKKASQLITKEGKEALAQEIREQMNGVLDPAGKGKKRDWPIKDVLFTSFIIQ' A
#
# COMPACT_ATOMS: atom_id res chain seq x y z
N GLN A 1 17.68 8.93 1.55
CA GLN A 1 17.34 9.23 0.15
C GLN A 1 16.09 8.50 -0.37
N VAL A 2 15.78 7.25 0.02
CA VAL A 2 14.54 6.55 -0.43
C VAL A 2 13.26 7.35 -0.10
N GLY A 3 13.21 7.97 1.08
CA GLY A 3 12.05 8.79 1.49
C GLY A 3 11.74 9.98 0.57
N ASP A 4 12.76 10.58 -0.06
CA ASP A 4 12.54 11.73 -0.94
C ASP A 4 12.06 11.32 -2.33
N HIS A 5 12.48 10.14 -2.82
CA HIS A 5 11.88 9.56 -4.03
C HIS A 5 10.41 9.19 -3.83
N ILE A 6 10.02 8.67 -2.65
CA ILE A 6 8.61 8.35 -2.36
C ILE A 6 7.72 9.61 -2.39
N LYS A 7 8.25 10.77 -1.98
CA LYS A 7 7.50 12.04 -2.01
C LYS A 7 7.04 12.41 -3.43
N LEU A 8 7.85 12.13 -4.44
CA LEU A 8 7.51 12.38 -5.85
C LEU A 8 6.30 11.55 -6.31
N TYR A 9 6.17 10.32 -5.82
CA TYR A 9 5.07 9.40 -6.16
C TYR A 9 3.88 9.52 -5.22
N THR A 10 3.97 10.30 -4.14
CA THR A 10 2.93 10.40 -3.10
C THR A 10 1.53 10.72 -3.66
N PRO A 11 1.34 11.65 -4.62
CA PRO A 11 0.02 11.90 -5.19
C PRO A 11 -0.59 10.66 -5.86
N LYS A 12 0.21 9.93 -6.64
CA LYS A 12 -0.21 8.70 -7.31
C LYS A 12 -0.48 7.57 -6.32
N LEU A 13 0.43 7.37 -5.36
CA LEU A 13 0.28 6.36 -4.31
C LEU A 13 -1.01 6.58 -3.49
N ARG A 14 -1.32 7.84 -3.12
CA ARG A 14 -2.57 8.18 -2.42
C ARG A 14 -3.80 7.88 -3.27
N ASN A 15 -3.80 8.26 -4.55
CA ASN A 15 -4.90 7.94 -5.46
C ASN A 15 -5.14 6.43 -5.54
N ASP A 16 -4.07 5.68 -5.77
CA ASP A 16 -4.09 4.24 -5.97
C ASP A 16 -4.58 3.50 -4.72
N ILE A 17 -4.17 3.93 -3.52
CA ILE A 17 -4.68 3.42 -2.24
C ILE A 17 -6.16 3.77 -2.05
N THR A 18 -6.58 5.00 -2.36
CA THR A 18 -8.00 5.40 -2.26
C THR A 18 -8.89 4.54 -3.16
N LEU A 19 -8.46 4.30 -4.40
CA LEU A 19 -9.18 3.42 -5.33
C LEU A 19 -9.20 1.97 -4.82
N LEU A 20 -8.10 1.47 -4.27
CA LEU A 20 -8.07 0.13 -3.66
C LEU A 20 -9.09 0.02 -2.53
N LEU A 21 -9.10 0.98 -1.59
CA LEU A 21 -10.04 1.00 -0.47
C LEU A 21 -11.49 1.08 -0.94
N SER A 22 -11.77 1.84 -2.00
CA SER A 22 -13.14 1.95 -2.57
C SER A 22 -13.70 0.62 -3.09
N SER A 23 -12.82 -0.34 -3.42
CA SER A 23 -13.21 -1.66 -3.91
C SER A 23 -13.44 -2.69 -2.81
N LYS A 24 -13.09 -2.38 -1.54
CA LYS A 24 -13.19 -3.32 -0.41
C LYS A 24 -14.48 -3.10 0.38
N LYS A 25 -15.08 -4.18 0.88
CA LYS A 25 -16.21 -4.09 1.80
C LYS A 25 -15.72 -3.86 3.22
N ALA A 26 -16.44 -3.05 3.98
CA ALA A 26 -16.14 -2.80 5.40
C ALA A 26 -15.97 -4.11 6.20
N SER A 27 -16.84 -5.10 5.97
CA SER A 27 -16.76 -6.41 6.64
C SER A 27 -15.43 -7.15 6.43
N GLN A 28 -14.74 -6.90 5.31
CA GLN A 28 -13.43 -7.49 5.01
C GLN A 28 -12.28 -6.76 5.70
N LEU A 29 -12.52 -5.58 6.28
CA LEU A 29 -11.50 -4.72 6.89
C LEU A 29 -11.60 -4.67 8.42
N ILE A 30 -12.63 -5.28 9.00
CA ILE A 30 -12.84 -5.35 10.46
C ILE A 30 -11.89 -6.37 11.10
N THR A 31 -11.73 -7.53 10.47
CA THR A 31 -10.92 -8.63 11.00
C THR A 31 -9.42 -8.32 10.89
N LYS A 32 -8.63 -8.96 11.75
CA LYS A 32 -7.17 -8.82 11.72
C LYS A 32 -6.59 -9.30 10.40
N GLU A 33 -7.04 -10.45 9.94
CA GLU A 33 -6.61 -11.11 8.71
C GLU A 33 -6.94 -10.23 7.50
N GLY A 34 -8.10 -9.57 7.53
CA GLY A 34 -8.52 -8.62 6.51
C GLY A 34 -7.63 -7.39 6.43
N LYS A 35 -7.22 -6.84 7.59
CA LYS A 35 -6.26 -5.74 7.66
C LYS A 35 -4.87 -6.17 7.19
N GLU A 36 -4.41 -7.35 7.57
CA GLU A 36 -3.12 -7.88 7.11
C GLU A 36 -3.11 -8.08 5.59
N ALA A 37 -4.20 -8.62 5.02
CA ALA A 37 -4.37 -8.75 3.57
C ALA A 37 -4.35 -7.38 2.87
N LEU A 38 -5.08 -6.39 3.41
CA LEU A 38 -5.07 -5.03 2.87
C LEU A 38 -3.67 -4.40 2.94
N ALA A 39 -2.95 -4.58 4.05
CA ALA A 39 -1.59 -4.05 4.19
C ALA A 39 -0.63 -4.66 3.14
N GLN A 40 -0.73 -5.96 2.88
CA GLN A 40 0.05 -6.62 1.83
C GLN A 40 -0.31 -6.07 0.44
N GLU A 41 -1.60 -5.94 0.15
CA GLU A 41 -2.06 -5.46 -1.16
C GLU A 41 -1.63 -4.00 -1.41
N ILE A 42 -1.74 -3.12 -0.39
CA ILE A 42 -1.19 -1.76 -0.45
C ILE A 42 0.31 -1.80 -0.71
N ARG A 43 1.07 -2.64 0.03
CA ARG A 43 2.52 -2.76 -0.14
C ARG A 43 2.89 -3.16 -1.57
N GLU A 44 2.20 -4.14 -2.14
CA GLU A 44 2.46 -4.60 -3.51
C GLU A 44 2.14 -3.50 -4.52
N GLN A 45 1.00 -2.84 -4.39
CA GLN A 45 0.60 -1.75 -5.27
C GLN A 45 1.59 -0.58 -5.21
N MET A 46 1.99 -0.16 -4.00
CA MET A 46 2.95 0.93 -3.85
C MET A 46 4.33 0.60 -4.42
N ASN A 47 4.83 -0.62 -4.18
CA ASN A 47 6.11 -1.03 -4.76
C ASN A 47 6.03 -1.19 -6.29
N GLY A 48 4.88 -1.61 -6.84
CA GLY A 48 4.65 -1.62 -8.28
C GLY A 48 4.68 -0.23 -8.92
N VAL A 49 4.21 0.80 -8.20
CA VAL A 49 4.34 2.20 -8.65
C VAL A 49 5.78 2.70 -8.60
N LEU A 50 6.56 2.27 -7.59
CA LEU A 50 7.95 2.67 -7.41
C LEU A 50 8.94 1.90 -8.31
N ASP A 51 8.57 0.68 -8.73
CA ASP A 51 9.33 -0.15 -9.66
C ASP A 51 8.40 -0.65 -10.80
N PRO A 52 7.95 0.25 -11.69
CA PRO A 52 7.03 -0.09 -12.77
C PRO A 52 7.64 -1.04 -13.81
N ALA A 53 8.98 -1.14 -13.86
CA ALA A 53 9.67 -2.07 -14.74
C ALA A 53 9.78 -3.49 -14.15
N GLY A 54 9.40 -3.68 -12.87
CA GLY A 54 9.45 -4.96 -12.17
C GLY A 54 10.85 -5.57 -12.13
N LYS A 55 11.90 -4.73 -12.18
CA LYS A 55 13.29 -5.19 -12.32
C LYS A 55 13.92 -5.52 -10.97
N GLY A 56 13.35 -5.01 -9.87
CA GLY A 56 13.77 -5.29 -8.51
C GLY A 56 13.24 -6.62 -8.00
N LYS A 57 14.06 -7.35 -7.26
CA LYS A 57 13.58 -8.52 -6.50
C LYS A 57 12.69 -8.02 -5.36
N LYS A 58 11.64 -8.77 -4.97
CA LYS A 58 10.75 -8.42 -3.84
C LYS A 58 11.51 -8.09 -2.54
N ARG A 59 12.68 -8.69 -2.31
CA ARG A 59 13.55 -8.40 -1.15
C ARG A 59 14.13 -6.98 -1.16
N ASP A 60 14.30 -6.39 -2.34
CA ASP A 60 14.90 -5.07 -2.57
C ASP A 60 13.85 -3.96 -2.64
N TRP A 61 12.56 -4.31 -2.47
CA TRP A 61 11.47 -3.34 -2.47
C TRP A 61 11.67 -2.22 -1.43
N PRO A 62 11.51 -0.94 -1.82
CA PRO A 62 11.69 0.19 -0.92
C PRO A 62 10.67 0.20 0.22
N ILE A 63 9.44 -0.24 -0.02
CA ILE A 63 8.42 -0.33 1.03
C ILE A 63 8.43 -1.74 1.62
N LYS A 64 8.91 -1.81 2.86
CA LYS A 64 9.09 -3.06 3.61
C LYS A 64 7.84 -3.53 4.32
N ASP A 65 7.01 -2.64 4.85
CA ASP A 65 5.73 -2.98 5.47
C ASP A 65 4.80 -1.77 5.47
N VAL A 66 3.50 -2.04 5.61
CA VAL A 66 2.43 -1.05 5.74
C VAL A 66 1.80 -1.26 7.11
N LEU A 67 1.86 -0.22 7.95
CA LEU A 67 1.33 -0.26 9.31
C LEU A 67 0.18 0.73 9.42
N PHE A 68 -0.98 0.26 9.87
CA PHE A 68 -2.12 1.13 10.19
C PHE A 68 -1.96 1.67 11.61
N THR A 69 -1.76 2.98 11.73
CA THR A 69 -1.69 3.68 13.03
C THR A 69 -3.04 4.15 13.53
N SER A 70 -4.01 4.30 12.62
CA SER A 70 -5.42 4.57 12.89
C SER A 70 -6.26 3.87 11.83
N PHE A 71 -7.36 3.24 12.25
CA PHE A 71 -8.27 2.52 11.36
C PHE A 71 -9.70 2.71 11.85
N ILE A 72 -10.45 3.60 11.20
CA ILE A 72 -11.82 3.96 11.57
C ILE A 72 -12.74 3.45 10.47
N ILE A 73 -13.75 2.67 10.84
CA ILE A 73 -14.85 2.23 9.99
C ILE A 73 -16.12 2.79 10.63
N GLN A 74 -16.91 3.54 9.86
CA GLN A 74 -18.19 4.13 10.30
C GLN A 74 -19.37 3.27 9.84
#